data_AF-A0A9X9WZV0-F1
#
_entry.id   AF-A0A9X9WZV0-F1
#
_cell.length_a   1.000
_cell.length_b   1.000
_cell.length_c   1.000
_cell.angle_alpha   90.00
_cell.angle_beta   90.00
_cell.angle_gamma   90.00
#
_symmetry.space_group_name_H-M   'P 1'
#
loop_
_entity.id
_entity.type
_entity.pdbx_description
1 polymer ?
#
loop_
_entity_poly.entity_id
_entity_poly.type
_entity_poly.pdbx_seq_one_letter_code
_entity_poly.pdbx_strand_id
1 'polypeptide(L)'
;MTAMRRVMTLAALAATLPTLAMAASSSAVPVDGMPQLAFGHPTQGRLLVGQVVWQLLIFIALVYMMAKVALPRVGAVIEERHNRIAADLEAAQAAKATADAAMAAHRAATEAARAEARASVAAAVHAAQSEADAKAAVLNTRLNAQIAEAEARIDAARTSAMGALRGVAADTAEALVLRLVGKADRVAVEAAVGRELATRGRA
;
A
#
# COMPACT_ATOMS: atom_id res chain seq x y z
N MET A 1 -20.53 34.13 16.77
CA MET A 1 -21.99 33.90 16.90
C MET A 1 -22.57 34.79 18.00
N THR A 2 -22.54 36.12 17.84
CA THR A 2 -22.90 37.03 18.96
C THR A 2 -23.59 38.33 18.54
N ALA A 3 -23.87 38.51 17.24
CA ALA A 3 -24.49 39.73 16.72
C ALA A 3 -26.00 39.59 16.44
N MET A 4 -26.53 38.37 16.26
CA MET A 4 -27.94 38.16 15.85
C MET A 4 -28.94 38.15 17.01
N ARG A 5 -28.47 38.17 18.26
CA ARG A 5 -29.34 38.09 19.45
C ARG A 5 -29.74 39.47 20.02
N ARG A 6 -29.25 40.57 19.43
CA ARG A 6 -29.48 41.95 19.93
C ARG A 6 -30.60 42.72 19.22
N VAL A 7 -31.03 42.29 18.03
CA VAL A 7 -32.09 42.99 17.28
C VAL A 7 -33.49 42.60 17.76
N MET A 8 -33.64 41.46 18.44
CA MET A 8 -34.93 40.93 18.91
C MET A 8 -35.20 41.15 20.40
N THR A 9 -34.48 42.07 21.06
CA THR A 9 -34.68 42.40 22.49
C THR A 9 -35.01 43.87 22.75
N LEU A 10 -35.19 44.69 21.71
CA LEU A 10 -35.50 46.13 21.85
C LEU A 10 -36.99 46.47 21.75
N ALA A 11 -37.89 45.48 21.77
CA ALA A 11 -39.34 45.67 21.79
C ALA A 11 -39.98 45.29 23.14
N ALA A 12 -39.26 45.47 24.25
CA ALA A 12 -39.73 45.11 25.59
C ALA A 12 -39.20 46.05 26.68
N LEU A 13 -39.44 47.37 26.59
CA LEU A 13 -39.34 48.28 27.75
C LEU A 13 -39.96 49.66 27.46
N ALA A 14 -41.25 49.86 27.77
CA ALA A 14 -41.83 51.16 28.12
C ALA A 14 -43.29 50.98 28.54
N ALA A 15 -43.52 50.50 29.76
CA ALA A 15 -44.84 50.54 30.38
C ALA A 15 -44.71 50.68 31.91
N THR A 16 -44.39 51.89 32.39
CA THR A 16 -44.60 52.26 33.80
C THR A 16 -44.93 53.75 33.99
N LEU A 17 -46.21 53.97 34.37
CA LEU A 17 -46.76 54.96 35.33
C LEU A 17 -46.96 56.44 34.85
N PRO A 18 -47.73 57.30 35.59
CA PRO A 18 -49.20 57.37 35.56
C PRO A 18 -49.75 58.84 35.58
N THR A 19 -50.82 59.24 34.88
CA THR A 19 -51.59 60.43 35.35
C THR A 19 -52.97 60.66 34.71
N LEU A 20 -53.90 60.92 35.62
CA LEU A 20 -55.04 61.85 35.60
C LEU A 20 -56.23 61.60 34.66
N ALA A 21 -57.36 61.31 35.32
CA ALA A 21 -58.70 61.28 34.79
C ALA A 21 -59.14 62.61 34.16
N MET A 22 -59.86 62.52 33.06
CA MET A 22 -60.94 63.45 32.73
C MET A 22 -62.18 62.62 32.44
N ALA A 23 -63.10 62.59 33.40
CA ALA A 23 -64.44 62.07 33.21
C ALA A 23 -65.15 62.97 32.18
N ALA A 24 -65.15 62.55 30.92
CA ALA A 24 -66.04 63.09 29.91
C ALA A 24 -67.27 62.16 29.85
N SER A 25 -68.35 62.59 30.50
CA SER A 25 -69.68 62.05 30.29
C SER A 25 -69.96 62.03 28.79
N SER A 26 -70.09 60.84 28.20
CA SER A 26 -70.71 60.68 26.88
C SER A 26 -71.93 59.81 27.04
N SER A 27 -73.08 60.42 26.76
CA SER A 27 -74.40 59.80 26.72
C SER A 27 -74.38 58.59 25.79
N ALA A 28 -74.71 57.42 26.34
CA ALA A 28 -74.88 56.19 25.57
C ALA A 28 -76.13 56.30 24.68
N VAL A 29 -75.93 56.20 23.36
CA VAL A 29 -76.98 55.96 22.36
C VAL A 29 -77.21 54.44 22.30
N PRO A 30 -78.46 53.94 22.29
CA PRO A 30 -78.71 52.50 22.25
C PRO A 30 -78.35 51.96 20.87
N VAL A 31 -77.40 51.03 20.82
CA VAL A 31 -76.99 50.32 19.60
C VAL A 31 -77.65 48.94 19.62
N ASP A 32 -78.44 48.66 18.58
CA ASP A 32 -79.02 47.33 18.34
C ASP A 32 -77.96 46.46 17.62
N GLY A 33 -77.57 45.35 18.26
CA GLY A 33 -76.49 44.46 17.83
C GLY A 33 -75.17 44.62 18.61
N MET A 34 -74.28 43.63 18.49
CA MET A 34 -72.98 43.68 19.16
C MET A 34 -72.21 44.94 18.70
N PRO A 35 -71.87 45.88 19.61
CA PRO A 35 -71.33 47.21 19.29
C PRO A 35 -69.95 47.20 18.60
N GLN A 36 -69.43 46.02 18.32
CA GLN A 36 -68.14 45.72 17.72
C GLN A 36 -68.22 45.41 16.21
N LEU A 37 -69.43 45.20 15.64
CA LEU A 37 -69.66 44.93 14.21
C LEU A 37 -70.69 45.87 13.57
N ALA A 38 -70.91 47.06 14.14
CA ALA A 38 -71.88 48.04 13.63
C ALA A 38 -71.34 48.82 12.42
N PHE A 39 -71.21 48.13 11.26
CA PHE A 39 -70.71 48.71 10.00
C PHE A 39 -71.64 49.79 9.39
N GLY A 40 -72.87 49.95 9.90
CA GLY A 40 -73.90 50.86 9.37
C GLY A 40 -74.12 52.17 10.14
N HIS A 41 -73.40 52.44 11.23
CA HIS A 41 -73.61 53.68 12.00
C HIS A 41 -72.91 54.89 11.33
N PRO A 42 -73.59 56.02 11.08
CA PRO A 42 -73.10 57.14 10.27
C PRO A 42 -71.84 57.83 10.83
N THR A 43 -71.52 57.62 12.12
CA THR A 43 -70.32 58.15 12.77
C THR A 43 -69.18 57.13 12.96
N GLN A 44 -69.44 55.81 13.03
CA GLN A 44 -68.40 54.79 13.24
C GLN A 44 -67.86 54.19 11.92
N GLY A 45 -68.68 54.04 10.88
CA GLY A 45 -68.24 53.45 9.61
C GLY A 45 -67.09 54.22 8.94
N ARG A 46 -67.10 55.55 9.02
CA ARG A 46 -66.04 56.41 8.45
C ARG A 46 -64.70 56.27 9.17
N LEU A 47 -64.71 55.99 10.48
CA LEU A 47 -63.49 55.74 11.27
C LEU A 47 -62.91 54.35 10.98
N LEU A 48 -63.76 53.34 10.77
CA LEU A 48 -63.34 52.00 10.37
C LEU A 48 -62.68 52.00 8.98
N VAL A 49 -63.25 52.71 8.01
CA VAL A 49 -62.64 52.86 6.67
C VAL A 49 -61.31 53.61 6.76
N GLY A 50 -61.24 54.69 7.53
CA GLY A 50 -59.98 55.42 7.77
C GLY A 50 -58.90 54.55 8.42
N GLN A 51 -59.29 53.74 9.42
CA GLN A 51 -58.39 52.80 10.08
C GLN A 51 -57.86 51.72 9.13
N VAL A 52 -58.73 51.15 8.27
CA VAL A 52 -58.33 50.15 7.28
C VAL A 52 -57.42 50.76 6.21
N VAL A 53 -57.72 51.97 5.72
CA VAL A 53 -56.87 52.68 4.75
C VAL A 53 -55.49 53.00 5.35
N TRP A 54 -55.46 53.48 6.59
CA TRP A 54 -54.19 53.75 7.29
C TRP A 54 -53.42 52.45 7.57
N GLN A 55 -54.09 51.38 7.98
CA GLN A 55 -53.50 50.04 8.14
C GLN A 55 -52.91 49.52 6.83
N LEU A 56 -53.62 49.69 5.71
CA LEU A 56 -53.13 49.30 4.40
C LEU A 56 -51.88 50.10 4.02
N LEU A 57 -51.86 51.41 4.30
CA LEU A 57 -50.69 52.26 4.08
C LEU A 57 -49.46 51.79 4.86
N ILE A 58 -49.59 51.56 6.18
CA ILE A 58 -48.47 51.08 6.98
C ILE A 58 -48.06 49.65 6.62
N PHE A 59 -49.02 48.80 6.23
CA PHE A 59 -48.75 47.44 5.78
C PHE A 59 -47.95 47.45 4.47
N ILE A 60 -48.34 48.27 3.50
CA ILE A 60 -47.60 48.45 2.24
C ILE A 60 -46.20 49.01 2.53
N ALA A 61 -46.08 50.00 3.41
CA ALA A 61 -44.78 50.54 3.81
C ALA A 61 -43.89 49.47 4.47
N LEU A 62 -44.45 48.61 5.32
CA LEU A 62 -43.76 47.50 5.96
C LEU A 62 -43.32 46.44 4.95
N VAL A 63 -44.19 46.03 4.03
CA VAL A 63 -43.87 45.06 2.96
C VAL A 63 -42.77 45.62 2.05
N TYR A 64 -42.84 46.90 1.69
CA TYR A 64 -41.81 47.57 0.90
C TYR A 64 -40.46 47.58 1.62
N MET A 65 -40.44 47.90 2.92
CA MET A 65 -39.23 47.85 3.74
C MET A 65 -38.67 46.42 3.83
N MET A 66 -39.53 45.42 4.02
CA MET A 66 -39.14 44.02 4.09
C MET A 66 -38.58 43.51 2.75
N ALA A 67 -39.21 43.91 1.63
CA ALA A 67 -38.78 43.60 0.27
C ALA A 67 -37.39 44.16 -0.04
N LYS A 68 -37.10 45.38 0.43
CA LYS A 68 -35.80 46.03 0.17
C LYS A 68 -34.71 45.66 1.17
N VAL A 69 -35.02 45.20 2.39
CA VAL A 69 -34.01 44.97 3.43
C VAL A 69 -33.89 43.51 3.85
N ALA A 70 -35.00 42.80 4.09
CA ALA A 70 -34.95 41.45 4.64
C ALA A 70 -34.74 40.38 3.56
N LEU A 71 -35.47 40.46 2.45
CA LEU A 71 -35.33 39.55 1.30
C LEU A 71 -33.90 39.50 0.73
N PRO A 72 -33.21 40.64 0.45
CA PRO A 72 -31.84 40.58 -0.06
C PRO A 72 -30.84 39.99 0.96
N ARG A 73 -31.06 40.20 2.26
CA ARG A 73 -30.21 39.58 3.30
C ARG A 73 -30.34 38.06 3.35
N VAL A 74 -31.56 37.54 3.20
CA VAL A 74 -31.78 36.09 3.15
C VAL A 74 -31.20 35.50 1.86
N GLY A 75 -31.40 36.17 0.72
CA GLY A 75 -30.81 35.77 -0.56
C GLY A 75 -29.29 35.68 -0.49
N ALA A 76 -28.62 36.68 0.10
CA ALA A 76 -27.17 36.68 0.27
C ALA A 76 -26.67 35.48 1.09
N VAL A 77 -27.38 35.07 2.15
CA VAL A 77 -26.98 33.91 2.97
C VAL A 77 -27.16 32.59 2.23
N ILE A 78 -28.21 32.46 1.41
CA ILE A 78 -28.43 31.26 0.61
C ILE A 78 -27.33 31.14 -0.44
N GLU A 79 -27.01 32.25 -1.12
CA GLU A 79 -25.97 32.30 -2.14
C GLU A 79 -24.58 32.00 -1.55
N GLU A 80 -24.24 32.58 -0.41
CA GLU A 80 -23.01 32.27 0.34
C GLU A 80 -22.91 30.77 0.65
N ARG A 81 -24.00 30.15 1.12
CA ARG A 81 -24.02 28.71 1.42
C ARG A 81 -23.89 27.87 0.15
N HIS A 82 -24.58 28.23 -0.93
CA HIS A 82 -24.47 27.56 -2.21
C HIS A 82 -23.03 27.61 -2.73
N ASN A 83 -22.40 28.79 -2.70
CA ASN A 83 -21.02 28.97 -3.14
C ASN A 83 -20.03 28.18 -2.28
N ARG A 84 -20.22 28.17 -0.96
CA ARG A 84 -19.40 27.34 -0.06
C ARG A 84 -19.55 25.86 -0.33
N ILE A 85 -20.77 25.36 -0.51
CA ILE A 85 -21.02 23.95 -0.83
C ILE A 85 -20.39 23.59 -2.18
N ALA A 86 -20.53 24.44 -3.19
CA ALA A 86 -19.94 24.23 -4.50
C ALA A 86 -18.41 24.17 -4.41
N ALA A 87 -17.78 25.11 -3.69
CA ALA A 87 -16.34 25.13 -3.47
C ALA A 87 -15.85 23.91 -2.68
N ASP A 88 -16.56 23.51 -1.62
CA ASP A 88 -16.22 22.33 -0.82
C ASP A 88 -16.34 21.04 -1.66
N LEU A 89 -17.34 20.97 -2.55
CA LEU A 89 -17.54 19.81 -3.44
C LEU A 89 -16.48 19.74 -4.54
N GLU A 90 -16.08 20.87 -5.12
CA GLU A 90 -14.96 20.94 -6.07
C GLU A 90 -13.65 20.53 -5.39
N ALA A 91 -13.37 21.07 -4.19
CA ALA A 91 -12.19 20.71 -3.41
C ALA A 91 -12.17 19.21 -3.06
N ALA A 92 -13.32 18.64 -2.69
CA ALA A 92 -13.44 17.20 -2.43
C ALA A 92 -13.20 16.36 -3.69
N GLN A 93 -13.70 16.79 -4.85
CA GLN A 93 -13.46 16.11 -6.12
C GLN A 93 -11.99 16.17 -6.53
N ALA A 94 -11.33 17.33 -6.38
CA ALA A 94 -9.91 17.48 -6.64
C ALA A 94 -9.05 16.64 -5.68
N ALA A 95 -9.39 16.62 -4.39
CA ALA A 95 -8.74 15.77 -3.40
C ALA A 95 -8.93 14.28 -3.72
N LYS A 96 -10.12 13.87 -4.17
CA LYS A 96 -10.37 12.50 -4.61
C LYS A 96 -9.55 12.14 -5.85
N ALA A 97 -9.52 13.00 -6.86
CA ALA A 97 -8.76 12.76 -8.09
C ALA A 97 -7.25 12.62 -7.82
N THR A 98 -6.70 13.47 -6.94
CA THR A 98 -5.29 13.38 -6.52
C THR A 98 -5.01 12.12 -5.71
N ALA A 99 -5.91 11.72 -4.81
CA ALA A 99 -5.79 10.46 -4.07
C ALA A 99 -5.85 9.24 -5.00
N ASP A 100 -6.77 9.22 -5.96
CA ASP A 100 -6.91 8.14 -6.94
C ASP A 100 -5.65 8.04 -7.83
N ALA A 101 -5.11 9.17 -8.28
CA ALA A 101 -3.85 9.23 -9.01
C ALA A 101 -2.66 8.73 -8.18
N ALA A 102 -2.57 9.14 -6.91
CA ALA A 102 -1.53 8.68 -5.98
C ALA A 102 -1.63 7.17 -5.70
N MET A 103 -2.85 6.64 -5.52
CA MET A 103 -3.09 5.21 -5.36
C MET A 103 -2.69 4.42 -6.61
N ALA A 104 -3.01 4.93 -7.80
CA ALA A 104 -2.60 4.31 -9.06
C ALA A 104 -1.08 4.28 -9.22
N ALA A 105 -0.40 5.40 -8.95
CA ALA A 105 1.05 5.49 -8.97
C ALA A 105 1.71 4.56 -7.93
N HIS A 106 1.16 4.49 -6.72
CA HIS A 106 1.65 3.60 -5.67
C HIS A 106 1.51 2.13 -6.08
N ARG A 107 0.35 1.71 -6.60
CA ARG A 107 0.14 0.36 -7.11
C ARG A 107 1.13 0.03 -8.24
N ALA A 108 1.29 0.92 -9.21
CA ALA A 108 2.25 0.74 -10.31
C ALA A 108 3.69 0.60 -9.79
N ALA A 109 4.11 1.45 -8.85
CA ALA A 109 5.44 1.38 -8.23
C ALA A 109 5.64 0.06 -7.47
N THR A 110 4.64 -0.41 -6.73
CA THR A 110 4.74 -1.69 -5.99
C THR A 110 4.83 -2.89 -6.93
N GLU A 111 4.09 -2.89 -8.04
CA GLU A 111 4.17 -3.97 -9.03
C GLU A 111 5.49 -3.94 -9.80
N ALA A 112 5.98 -2.75 -10.17
CA ALA A 112 7.31 -2.59 -10.78
C ALA A 112 8.43 -3.07 -9.84
N ALA A 113 8.40 -2.68 -8.57
CA ALA A 113 9.38 -3.13 -7.57
C ALA A 113 9.34 -4.66 -7.36
N ARG A 114 8.14 -5.26 -7.35
CA ARG A 114 7.99 -6.73 -7.27
C ARG A 114 8.53 -7.42 -8.51
N ALA A 115 8.30 -6.87 -9.70
CA ALA A 115 8.82 -7.41 -10.95
C ALA A 115 10.35 -7.33 -10.99
N GLU A 116 10.93 -6.19 -10.60
CA GLU A 116 12.38 -5.99 -10.51
C GLU A 116 13.02 -6.92 -9.48
N ALA A 117 12.41 -7.09 -8.30
CA ALA A 117 12.89 -8.02 -7.28
C ALA A 117 12.88 -9.47 -7.77
N ARG A 118 11.83 -9.89 -8.50
CA ARG A 118 11.79 -11.23 -9.10
C ARG A 118 12.87 -11.41 -10.18
N ALA A 119 13.07 -10.39 -11.01
CA ALA A 119 14.11 -10.40 -12.03
C ALA A 119 15.52 -10.46 -11.43
N SER A 120 15.80 -9.69 -10.38
CA SER A 120 17.09 -9.69 -9.71
C SER A 120 17.38 -11.02 -9.01
N VAL A 121 16.38 -11.62 -8.35
CA VAL A 121 16.50 -12.96 -7.76
C VAL A 121 16.76 -14.01 -8.84
N ALA A 122 16.02 -13.99 -9.94
CA ALA A 122 16.23 -14.93 -11.04
C ALA A 122 17.63 -14.78 -11.66
N ALA A 123 18.10 -13.55 -11.86
CA ALA A 123 19.45 -13.28 -12.35
C ALA A 123 20.53 -13.76 -11.38
N ALA A 124 20.35 -13.53 -10.08
CA ALA A 124 21.29 -13.99 -9.05
C ALA A 124 21.36 -15.52 -8.97
N VAL A 125 20.20 -16.21 -9.04
CA VAL A 125 20.15 -17.68 -9.07
C VAL A 125 20.82 -18.23 -10.32
N HIS A 126 20.57 -17.64 -11.49
CA HIS A 126 21.21 -18.06 -12.74
C HIS A 126 22.73 -17.85 -12.70
N ALA A 127 23.19 -16.72 -12.19
CA ALA A 127 24.61 -16.44 -12.01
C ALA A 127 25.27 -17.43 -11.04
N ALA A 128 24.62 -17.70 -9.90
CA ALA A 128 25.10 -18.67 -8.91
C ALA A 128 25.18 -20.09 -9.49
N GLN A 129 24.18 -20.51 -10.27
CA GLN A 129 24.19 -21.82 -10.93
C GLN A 129 25.34 -21.91 -11.94
N SER A 130 25.52 -20.89 -12.79
CA SER A 130 26.62 -20.85 -13.75
C SER A 130 27.98 -20.89 -13.07
N GLU A 131 28.16 -20.19 -11.95
CA GLU A 131 29.41 -20.23 -11.18
C GLU A 131 29.62 -21.60 -10.53
N ALA A 132 28.57 -22.21 -10.00
CA ALA A 132 28.61 -23.56 -9.42
C ALA A 132 29.00 -24.60 -10.47
N ASP A 133 28.41 -24.54 -11.67
CA ASP A 133 28.70 -25.45 -12.78
C ASP A 133 30.16 -25.29 -13.26
N ALA A 134 30.65 -24.04 -13.36
CA ALA A 134 32.04 -23.76 -13.70
C ALA A 134 33.01 -24.33 -12.65
N LYS A 135 32.73 -24.12 -11.35
CA LYS A 135 33.54 -24.69 -10.26
C LYS A 135 33.49 -26.22 -10.27
N ALA A 136 32.32 -26.81 -10.49
CA ALA A 136 32.16 -28.26 -10.59
C ALA A 136 32.99 -28.84 -11.75
N ALA A 137 32.99 -28.18 -12.92
CA ALA A 137 33.81 -28.60 -14.06
C ALA A 137 35.33 -28.55 -13.73
N VAL A 138 35.81 -27.48 -13.09
CA VAL A 138 37.21 -27.36 -12.66
C VAL A 138 37.57 -28.42 -11.61
N LEU A 139 36.68 -28.68 -10.64
CA LEU A 139 36.91 -29.71 -9.64
C LEU A 139 36.93 -31.11 -10.24
N ASN A 140 36.01 -31.41 -11.16
CA ASN A 140 35.96 -32.70 -11.86
C ASN A 140 37.22 -32.95 -12.70
N THR A 141 37.69 -31.93 -13.43
CA THR A 141 38.94 -32.06 -14.20
C THR A 141 40.15 -32.32 -13.29
N ARG A 142 40.24 -31.60 -12.16
CA ARG A 142 41.30 -31.84 -11.17
C ARG A 142 41.21 -33.22 -10.53
N LEU A 143 40.01 -33.67 -10.15
CA LEU A 143 39.80 -35.00 -9.58
C LEU A 143 40.19 -36.10 -10.57
N ASN A 144 39.77 -35.99 -11.83
CA ASN A 144 40.14 -36.94 -12.87
C ASN A 144 41.66 -37.00 -13.08
N ALA A 145 42.34 -35.86 -13.06
CA ALA A 145 43.81 -35.82 -13.14
C ALA A 145 44.48 -36.51 -11.94
N GLN A 146 43.96 -36.28 -10.72
CA GLN A 146 44.48 -36.94 -9.51
C GLN A 146 44.23 -38.45 -9.51
N ILE A 147 43.07 -38.89 -10.00
CA ILE A 147 42.75 -40.30 -10.17
C ILE A 147 43.72 -40.94 -11.16
N ALA A 148 43.92 -40.34 -12.34
CA ALA A 148 44.86 -40.85 -13.33
C ALA A 148 46.30 -40.91 -12.81
N GLU A 149 46.75 -39.89 -12.06
CA GLU A 149 48.07 -39.91 -11.40
C GLU A 149 48.16 -41.03 -10.35
N ALA A 150 47.12 -41.20 -9.53
CA ALA A 150 47.09 -42.25 -8.52
C ALA A 150 47.10 -43.65 -9.15
N GLU A 151 46.33 -43.87 -10.22
CA GLU A 151 46.33 -45.11 -11.00
C GLU A 151 47.73 -45.40 -11.58
N ALA A 152 48.38 -44.41 -12.20
CA ALA A 152 49.73 -44.57 -12.71
C ALA A 152 50.75 -44.92 -11.61
N ARG A 153 50.64 -44.32 -10.42
CA ARG A 153 51.49 -44.67 -9.27
C ARG A 153 51.22 -46.08 -8.75
N ILE A 154 49.95 -46.51 -8.72
CA ILE A 154 49.56 -47.87 -8.33
C ILE A 154 50.14 -48.88 -9.31
N ASP A 155 50.03 -48.63 -10.62
CA ASP A 155 50.58 -49.51 -11.65
C ASP A 155 52.11 -49.59 -11.62
N ALA A 156 52.78 -48.46 -11.37
CA ALA A 156 54.22 -48.42 -11.19
C ALA A 156 54.66 -49.21 -9.94
N ALA A 157 53.97 -49.01 -8.81
CA ALA A 157 54.22 -49.75 -7.58
C ALA A 157 53.97 -51.25 -7.74
N ARG A 158 52.89 -51.63 -8.44
CA ARG A 158 52.58 -53.02 -8.78
C ARG A 158 53.68 -53.63 -9.64
N THR A 159 54.09 -52.96 -10.70
CA THR A 159 55.16 -53.43 -11.61
C THR A 159 56.47 -53.62 -10.85
N SER A 160 56.84 -52.65 -10.00
CA SER A 160 58.02 -52.74 -9.14
C SER A 160 57.95 -53.92 -8.17
N ALA A 161 56.82 -54.09 -7.47
CA ALA A 161 56.61 -55.21 -6.55
C ALA A 161 56.68 -56.58 -7.27
N MET A 162 56.08 -56.69 -8.46
CA MET A 162 56.14 -57.91 -9.27
C MET A 162 57.56 -58.19 -9.79
N GLY A 163 58.33 -57.15 -10.11
CA GLY A 163 59.75 -57.25 -10.45
C GLY A 163 60.60 -57.73 -9.27
N ALA A 164 60.40 -57.15 -8.08
CA ALA A 164 61.08 -57.58 -6.86
C ALA A 164 60.75 -59.04 -6.50
N LEU A 165 59.48 -59.46 -6.64
CA LEU A 165 59.06 -60.85 -6.42
C LEU A 165 59.74 -61.83 -7.39
N ARG A 166 59.92 -61.45 -8.67
CA ARG A 166 60.68 -62.26 -9.64
C ARG A 166 62.13 -62.46 -9.20
N GLY A 167 62.80 -61.38 -8.77
CA GLY A 167 64.17 -61.44 -8.28
C GLY A 167 64.30 -62.38 -7.08
N VAL A 168 63.45 -62.20 -6.06
CA VAL A 168 63.45 -63.07 -4.86
C VAL A 168 63.15 -64.53 -5.22
N ALA A 169 62.22 -64.79 -6.15
CA ALA A 169 61.91 -66.13 -6.61
C ALA A 169 63.09 -66.79 -7.35
N ALA A 170 63.78 -66.03 -8.22
CA ALA A 170 64.97 -66.50 -8.92
C ALA A 170 66.13 -66.79 -7.96
N ASP A 171 66.43 -65.88 -7.03
CA ASP A 171 67.49 -66.07 -6.04
C ASP A 171 67.20 -67.29 -5.13
N THR A 172 65.94 -67.48 -4.72
CA THR A 172 65.52 -68.64 -3.92
C THR A 172 65.63 -69.95 -4.70
N ALA A 173 65.21 -69.95 -5.97
CA ALA A 173 65.32 -71.12 -6.85
C ALA A 173 66.78 -71.48 -7.16
N GLU A 174 67.64 -70.48 -7.39
CA GLU A 174 69.08 -70.64 -7.58
C GLU A 174 69.72 -71.31 -6.36
N ALA A 175 69.42 -70.81 -5.15
CA ALA A 175 69.93 -71.37 -3.90
C ALA A 175 69.49 -72.85 -3.70
N LEU A 176 68.25 -73.18 -4.06
CA LEU A 176 67.74 -74.57 -4.00
C LEU A 176 68.43 -75.49 -5.00
N VAL A 177 68.61 -75.05 -6.25
CA VAL A 177 69.30 -75.83 -7.30
C VAL A 177 70.77 -76.05 -6.96
N LEU A 178 71.43 -75.01 -6.44
CA LEU A 178 72.82 -75.10 -5.99
C LEU A 178 72.99 -76.17 -4.89
N ARG A 179 72.05 -76.25 -3.94
CA ARG A 179 72.08 -77.27 -2.88
C ARG A 179 71.76 -78.69 -3.35
N LEU A 180 70.88 -78.85 -4.33
CA LEU A 180 70.43 -80.17 -4.80
C LEU A 180 71.34 -80.77 -5.89
N VAL A 181 71.84 -79.95 -6.82
CA VAL A 181 72.54 -80.39 -8.03
C VAL A 181 74.02 -79.97 -8.04
N GLY A 182 74.43 -79.04 -7.17
CA GLY A 182 75.82 -78.62 -6.98
C GLY A 182 76.35 -77.64 -8.04
N LYS A 183 75.58 -77.36 -9.10
CA LYS A 183 75.86 -76.35 -10.13
C LYS A 183 74.56 -75.61 -10.47
N ALA A 184 74.59 -74.29 -10.49
CA ALA A 184 73.47 -73.47 -10.90
C ALA A 184 73.91 -72.56 -12.06
N ASP A 185 73.13 -72.57 -13.14
CA ASP A 185 73.23 -71.57 -14.21
C ASP A 185 72.12 -70.54 -13.98
N ARG A 186 72.50 -69.35 -13.51
CA ARG A 186 71.59 -68.27 -13.16
C ARG A 186 70.69 -67.88 -14.34
N VAL A 187 71.23 -67.86 -15.55
CA VAL A 187 70.47 -67.46 -16.75
C VAL A 187 69.39 -68.49 -17.07
N ALA A 188 69.71 -69.78 -16.93
CA ALA A 188 68.75 -70.86 -17.15
C ALA A 188 67.64 -70.88 -16.07
N VAL A 189 67.98 -70.61 -14.80
CA VAL A 189 67.04 -70.55 -13.68
C VAL A 189 66.09 -69.36 -13.83
N GLU A 190 66.60 -68.16 -14.13
CA GLU A 190 65.78 -66.97 -14.38
C GLU A 190 64.83 -67.18 -15.57
N ALA A 191 65.31 -67.80 -16.65
CA ALA A 191 64.47 -68.13 -17.81
C ALA A 191 63.37 -69.16 -17.47
N ALA A 192 63.66 -70.16 -16.63
CA ALA A 192 62.67 -71.14 -16.21
C ALA A 192 61.61 -70.56 -15.27
N VAL A 193 62.02 -69.75 -14.29
CA VAL A 193 61.11 -69.02 -13.39
C VAL A 193 60.25 -68.03 -14.17
N GLY A 194 60.85 -67.32 -15.13
CA GLY A 194 60.12 -66.39 -16.02
C GLY A 194 59.04 -67.10 -16.85
N ARG A 195 59.34 -68.27 -17.42
CA ARG A 195 58.34 -69.09 -18.13
C ARG A 195 57.19 -69.49 -17.22
N GLU A 196 57.47 -70.04 -16.04
CA GLU A 196 56.42 -70.48 -15.09
C GLU A 196 55.54 -69.33 -14.58
N LEU A 197 56.13 -68.15 -14.32
CA LEU A 197 55.37 -66.96 -13.92
C LEU A 197 54.47 -66.44 -15.06
N ALA A 198 54.92 -66.56 -16.31
CA ALA A 198 54.12 -66.22 -17.49
C ALA A 198 52.96 -67.21 -17.68
N THR A 199 53.18 -68.52 -17.51
CA THR A 199 52.12 -69.53 -17.62
C THR A 199 51.03 -69.36 -16.56
N ARG A 200 51.39 -68.88 -15.35
CA ARG A 200 50.45 -68.64 -14.24
C ARG A 200 49.74 -67.28 -14.28
N GLY A 201 49.97 -66.45 -15.31
CA GLY A 201 49.32 -65.15 -15.45
C GLY A 201 49.74 -64.10 -14.42
N ARG A 202 50.89 -64.28 -13.77
CA ARG A 202 51.47 -63.34 -12.77
C ARG A 202 52.70 -62.62 -13.32
N ALA A 203 52.68 -62.33 -14.62
CA ALA A 203 53.72 -61.52 -15.24
C ALA A 203 53.45 -60.02 -15.01
#